data_AF-A0AAV0T2U0-F1
#
_entry.id   AF-A0AAV0T2U0-F1
#
_cell.length_a   1.000
_cell.length_b   1.000
_cell.length_c   1.000
_cell.angle_alpha   90.00
_cell.angle_beta   90.00
_cell.angle_gamma   90.00
#
_symmetry.space_group_name_H-M   'P 1'
#
loop_
_entity.id
_entity.type
_entity.pdbx_description
1 polymer ?
#
loop_
_entity_poly.entity_id
_entity_poly.type
_entity_poly.pdbx_seq_one_letter_code
_entity_poly.pdbx_strand_id
1 'polypeptide(L)'
;MIHNARVAVLTSVAAVLREHDTLSGCPHIAEMVSAYLDASSKWSIERAACAGHLTLLDRLGAQELPVSPRELDWALRTAADRGDLAVVQWLTAYQPDMECSTRVMDSAALRGHLQVIKWLHNYRDEGCTTAAMDSAAAYGRLDVVQWLHTNRLEGCTTAAMDSAAAGGHLNTVQWLTLNRSEGCTSVASHFALLNGHMDILRWLNEQSVRVQDAKKAMGGPTSLRWSRRERRLSATGLDAPRHRPRRLSTGLLYRN
;
A
#
# COMPACT_ATOMS: atom_id res chain seq x y z
N MET A 1 10.60 -27.45 12.62
CA MET A 1 11.43 -28.04 13.70
C MET A 1 11.99 -26.93 14.61
N ILE A 2 11.13 -26.24 15.37
CA ILE A 2 11.56 -25.29 16.43
C ILE A 2 11.57 -25.97 17.82
N HIS A 3 10.98 -27.17 17.94
CA HIS A 3 10.66 -27.87 19.20
C HIS A 3 11.82 -28.35 20.09
N ASN A 4 13.06 -27.85 19.95
CA ASN A 4 14.11 -28.22 20.93
C ASN A 4 15.25 -27.20 21.06
N ALA A 5 15.05 -25.95 20.69
CA ALA A 5 16.03 -24.91 21.03
C ALA A 5 15.94 -24.60 22.52
N ARG A 6 16.95 -24.97 23.31
CA ARG A 6 17.13 -24.50 24.68
C ARG A 6 16.95 -22.98 24.70
N VAL A 7 16.00 -22.50 25.50
CA VAL A 7 15.72 -21.07 25.65
C VAL A 7 16.99 -20.37 26.12
N ALA A 8 17.51 -19.45 25.30
CA ALA A 8 18.73 -18.71 25.65
C ALA A 8 18.53 -17.92 26.95
N VAL A 9 19.50 -17.99 27.87
CA VAL A 9 19.50 -17.25 29.14
C VAL A 9 19.44 -15.74 28.87
N LEU A 10 18.71 -14.99 29.70
CA LEU A 10 18.64 -13.52 29.62
C LEU A 10 20.05 -12.92 29.64
N THR A 11 20.31 -11.93 28.78
CA THR A 11 21.59 -11.21 28.76
C THR A 11 21.92 -10.56 30.10
N SER A 12 20.91 -10.07 30.83
CA SER A 12 21.07 -9.56 32.19
C SER A 12 21.56 -10.63 33.17
N VAL A 13 21.01 -11.85 33.09
CA VAL A 13 21.43 -12.98 33.90
C VAL A 13 22.83 -13.45 33.51
N ALA A 14 23.11 -13.54 32.21
CA ALA A 14 24.44 -13.89 31.71
C ALA A 14 25.52 -12.87 32.13
N ALA A 15 25.18 -11.57 32.18
CA ALA A 15 26.10 -10.54 32.66
C ALA A 15 26.40 -10.70 34.16
N VAL A 16 25.37 -10.88 35.00
CA VAL A 16 25.56 -11.10 36.44
C VAL A 16 26.40 -12.35 36.73
N LEU A 17 26.18 -13.44 35.98
CA LEU A 17 26.92 -14.67 36.18
C LEU A 17 28.39 -14.58 35.76
N ARG A 18 28.74 -13.72 34.80
CA ARG A 18 30.13 -13.47 34.41
C ARG A 18 30.92 -12.72 35.47
N GLU A 19 30.27 -11.86 36.25
CA GLU A 19 30.89 -11.13 37.35
C GLU A 19 31.05 -11.99 38.63
N HIS A 20 30.48 -13.20 38.63
CA HIS A 20 30.52 -14.11 39.77
C HIS A 20 31.11 -15.47 39.35
N ASP A 21 32.45 -15.58 39.39
CA ASP A 21 33.21 -16.78 39.02
C ASP A 21 32.71 -18.07 39.71
N THR A 22 32.19 -17.96 40.94
CA THR A 22 31.63 -19.10 41.69
C THR A 22 30.37 -19.69 41.06
N LEU A 23 29.59 -18.88 40.34
CA LEU A 23 28.33 -19.28 39.69
C LEU A 23 28.53 -19.68 38.23
N SER A 24 29.69 -19.36 37.63
CA SER A 24 30.02 -19.69 36.23
C SER A 24 30.00 -21.20 35.93
N GLY A 25 30.14 -22.06 36.94
CA GLY A 25 30.11 -23.53 36.78
C GLY A 25 28.70 -24.17 36.84
N CYS A 26 27.65 -23.38 37.07
CA CYS A 26 26.32 -23.90 37.37
C CYS A 26 25.24 -23.39 36.38
N PRO A 27 25.13 -23.98 35.18
CA PRO A 27 24.18 -23.51 34.16
C PRO A 27 22.72 -23.60 34.59
N HIS A 28 22.37 -24.57 35.44
CA HIS A 28 21.01 -24.70 36.00
C HIS A 28 20.57 -23.48 36.84
N ILE A 29 21.50 -22.81 37.56
CA ILE A 29 21.19 -21.60 38.31
C ILE A 29 20.86 -20.46 37.33
N ALA A 30 21.61 -20.36 36.24
CA ALA A 30 21.34 -19.39 35.18
C ALA A 30 19.95 -19.59 34.57
N GLU A 31 19.59 -20.85 34.28
CA GLU A 31 18.29 -21.22 33.75
C GLU A 31 17.17 -20.88 34.75
N MET A 32 17.34 -21.20 36.04
CA MET A 32 16.35 -20.89 37.08
C MET A 32 16.15 -19.38 37.29
N VAL A 33 17.23 -18.60 37.38
CA VAL A 33 17.15 -17.14 37.54
C VAL A 33 16.54 -16.52 36.28
N SER A 34 16.92 -17.00 35.09
CA SER A 34 16.32 -16.55 33.83
C SER A 34 14.84 -16.85 33.76
N ALA A 35 14.39 -18.03 34.19
CA ALA A 35 12.99 -18.40 34.24
C ALA A 35 12.21 -17.55 35.25
N TYR A 36 12.80 -17.26 36.42
CA TYR A 36 12.18 -16.40 37.44
C TYR A 36 12.00 -14.95 36.95
N LEU A 37 12.99 -14.41 36.24
CA LEU A 37 12.94 -13.06 35.69
C LEU A 37 12.15 -12.98 34.37
N ASP A 38 11.69 -14.11 33.82
CA ASP A 38 10.98 -14.12 32.54
C ASP A 38 9.55 -13.59 32.69
N ALA A 39 9.38 -12.30 32.40
CA ALA A 39 8.08 -11.65 32.34
C ALA A 39 7.36 -11.89 30.99
N SER A 40 7.78 -12.89 30.19
CA SER A 40 7.15 -13.25 28.92
C SER A 40 5.66 -13.54 29.06
N SER A 41 5.20 -13.98 30.23
CA SER A 41 3.77 -14.20 30.53
C SER A 41 2.88 -12.96 30.32
N LYS A 42 3.47 -11.76 30.30
CA LYS A 42 2.76 -10.50 30.00
C LYS A 42 2.68 -10.19 28.50
N TRP A 43 3.41 -10.93 27.67
CA TRP A 43 3.53 -10.71 26.23
C TRP A 43 2.88 -11.85 25.46
N SER A 44 1.99 -11.50 24.53
CA SER A 44 1.54 -12.45 23.52
C SER A 44 2.54 -12.51 22.36
N ILE A 45 2.55 -13.63 21.63
CA ILE A 45 3.32 -13.77 20.37
C ILE A 45 2.94 -12.64 19.41
N GLU A 46 1.65 -12.30 19.34
CA GLU A 46 1.14 -11.18 18.55
C GLU A 46 1.84 -9.86 18.91
N ARG A 47 1.88 -9.48 20.19
CA ARG A 47 2.50 -8.22 20.64
C ARG A 47 4.00 -8.22 20.43
N ALA A 48 4.67 -9.35 20.67
CA ALA A 48 6.11 -9.48 20.44
C ALA A 48 6.46 -9.36 18.94
N ALA A 49 5.64 -9.95 18.06
CA ALA A 49 5.77 -9.84 16.61
C ALA A 49 5.50 -8.42 16.11
N CYS A 50 4.42 -7.79 16.58
CA CYS A 50 4.10 -6.40 16.25
C CYS A 50 5.21 -5.42 16.70
N ALA A 51 5.95 -5.75 17.76
CA ALA A 51 7.09 -4.98 18.25
C ALA A 51 8.43 -5.34 17.58
N GLY A 52 8.49 -6.41 16.79
CA GLY A 52 9.72 -6.87 16.12
C GLY A 52 10.73 -7.56 17.04
N HIS A 53 10.30 -8.11 18.18
CA HIS A 53 11.20 -8.69 19.19
C HIS A 53 11.46 -10.18 18.95
N LEU A 54 12.39 -10.52 18.04
CA LEU A 54 12.72 -11.91 17.69
C LEU A 54 13.13 -12.78 18.89
N THR A 55 13.98 -12.27 19.78
CA THR A 55 14.43 -13.03 20.95
C THR A 55 13.28 -13.37 21.89
N LEU A 56 12.30 -12.45 22.01
CA LEU A 56 11.10 -12.67 22.80
C LEU A 56 10.15 -13.65 22.11
N LEU A 57 10.06 -13.60 20.78
CA LEU A 57 9.32 -14.59 20.00
C LEU A 57 9.89 -16.00 20.19
N ASP A 58 11.20 -16.19 20.07
CA ASP A 58 11.86 -17.49 20.31
C ASP A 58 11.51 -18.04 21.70
N ARG A 59 11.48 -17.17 22.71
CA ARG A 59 11.09 -17.55 24.08
C ARG A 59 9.63 -17.93 24.20
N LEU A 60 8.74 -17.12 23.66
CA LEU A 60 7.29 -17.36 23.71
C LEU A 60 6.91 -18.60 22.91
N GLY A 61 7.55 -18.83 21.76
CA GLY A 61 7.33 -20.01 20.93
C GLY A 61 7.78 -21.31 21.60
N ALA A 62 8.81 -21.26 22.46
CA ALA A 62 9.22 -22.42 23.27
C ALA A 62 8.22 -22.78 24.38
N GLN A 63 7.30 -21.88 24.73
CA GLN A 63 6.26 -22.11 25.74
C GLN A 63 4.98 -22.76 25.16
N GLU A 64 4.91 -22.96 23.83
CA GLU A 64 3.78 -23.57 23.11
C GLU A 64 2.42 -22.98 23.50
N LEU A 65 2.37 -21.66 23.70
CA LEU A 65 1.13 -20.98 24.07
C LEU A 65 0.10 -21.08 22.93
N PRO A 66 -1.19 -21.32 23.24
CA PRO A 66 -2.23 -21.34 22.24
C PRO A 66 -2.39 -19.93 21.64
N VAL A 67 -2.25 -19.82 20.32
CA VAL A 67 -2.44 -18.56 19.59
C VAL A 67 -3.63 -18.69 18.66
N SER A 68 -4.48 -17.67 18.62
CA SER A 68 -5.59 -17.67 17.68
C SER A 68 -5.09 -17.45 16.24
N PRO A 69 -5.69 -18.09 15.21
CA PRO A 69 -5.31 -17.86 13.81
C PRO A 69 -5.41 -16.38 13.42
N ARG A 70 -6.39 -15.67 13.99
CA ARG A 70 -6.59 -14.24 13.75
C ARG A 70 -5.47 -13.38 14.32
N GLU A 71 -4.94 -13.72 15.49
CA GLU A 71 -3.78 -13.03 16.07
C GLU A 71 -2.53 -13.22 15.21
N LEU A 72 -2.32 -14.44 14.69
CA LEU A 72 -1.18 -14.70 13.85
C LEU A 72 -1.29 -14.02 12.47
N ASP A 73 -2.48 -14.00 11.84
CA ASP A 73 -2.70 -13.23 10.60
C ASP A 73 -2.44 -11.73 10.83
N TRP A 74 -2.94 -11.18 11.95
CA TRP A 74 -2.70 -9.79 12.32
C TRP A 74 -1.22 -9.49 12.55
N ALA A 75 -0.52 -10.37 13.28
CA ALA A 75 0.91 -10.26 13.54
C ALA A 75 1.72 -10.33 12.24
N LEU A 76 1.36 -11.24 11.34
CA LEU A 76 2.02 -11.40 10.04
C LEU A 76 1.81 -10.18 9.15
N ARG A 77 0.59 -9.66 9.10
CA ARG A 77 0.28 -8.44 8.36
C ARG A 77 1.04 -7.24 8.91
N THR A 78 1.14 -7.11 10.24
CA THR A 78 1.87 -6.02 10.88
C THR A 78 3.37 -6.13 10.62
N ALA A 79 3.94 -7.34 10.69
CA ALA A 79 5.34 -7.58 10.33
C ALA A 79 5.61 -7.24 8.85
N ALA A 80 4.67 -7.59 7.96
CA ALA A 80 4.74 -7.26 6.54
C ALA A 80 4.64 -5.75 6.27
N ASP A 81 3.77 -5.02 6.99
CA ASP A 81 3.66 -3.55 6.93
C ASP A 81 4.92 -2.83 7.43
N ARG A 82 5.68 -3.46 8.34
CA ARG A 82 6.95 -2.92 8.85
C ARG A 82 8.16 -3.31 8.01
N GLY A 83 8.02 -4.33 7.16
CA GLY A 83 9.12 -4.90 6.39
C GLY A 83 10.01 -5.85 7.20
N ASP A 84 9.55 -6.30 8.36
CA ASP A 84 10.30 -7.14 9.30
C ASP A 84 10.31 -8.61 8.81
N LEU A 85 11.10 -8.89 7.77
CA LEU A 85 11.19 -10.22 7.13
C LEU A 85 11.50 -11.35 8.12
N ALA A 86 12.35 -11.08 9.11
CA ALA A 86 12.71 -12.08 10.12
C ALA A 86 11.49 -12.51 10.95
N VAL A 87 10.59 -11.58 11.29
CA VAL A 87 9.35 -11.89 12.02
C VAL A 87 8.37 -12.65 11.12
N VAL A 88 8.27 -12.27 9.83
CA VAL A 88 7.45 -12.99 8.84
C VAL A 88 7.88 -14.45 8.70
N GLN A 89 9.20 -14.68 8.60
CA GLN A 89 9.80 -16.01 8.57
C GLN A 89 9.53 -16.77 9.86
N TRP A 90 9.70 -16.12 11.00
CA TRP A 90 9.48 -16.71 12.31
C TRP A 90 8.03 -17.18 12.50
N LEU A 91 7.06 -16.31 12.22
CA LEU A 91 5.63 -16.62 12.35
C LEU A 91 5.21 -17.77 11.43
N THR A 92 5.74 -17.79 10.20
CA THR A 92 5.48 -18.88 9.25
C THR A 92 6.12 -20.21 9.69
N ALA A 93 7.32 -20.16 10.26
CA ALA A 93 7.99 -21.34 10.78
C ALA A 93 7.35 -21.88 12.08
N TYR A 94 6.74 -20.98 12.86
CA TYR A 94 6.00 -21.32 14.08
C TYR A 94 4.70 -22.06 13.77
N GLN A 95 3.92 -21.58 12.80
CA GLN A 95 2.69 -22.23 12.34
C GLN A 95 2.64 -22.30 10.80
N PRO A 96 3.14 -23.39 10.18
CA PRO A 96 3.15 -23.55 8.72
C PRO A 96 1.75 -23.63 8.10
N ASP A 97 0.82 -24.31 8.77
CA ASP A 97 -0.55 -24.55 8.28
C ASP A 97 -1.50 -23.36 8.51
N MET A 98 -0.95 -22.19 8.87
CA MET A 98 -1.73 -21.00 9.13
C MET A 98 -2.28 -20.38 7.84
N GLU A 99 -3.60 -20.25 7.77
CA GLU A 99 -4.29 -19.46 6.76
C GLU A 99 -3.89 -17.98 6.87
N CYS A 100 -3.33 -17.41 5.80
CA CYS A 100 -3.00 -15.99 5.73
C CYS A 100 -3.94 -15.23 4.81
N SER A 101 -4.26 -13.99 5.16
CA SER A 101 -4.98 -13.11 4.25
C SER A 101 -4.08 -12.61 3.13
N THR A 102 -4.64 -12.44 1.93
CA THR A 102 -4.02 -11.69 0.81
C THR A 102 -3.58 -10.28 1.22
N ARG A 103 -4.19 -9.73 2.28
CA ARG A 103 -3.84 -8.43 2.87
C ARG A 103 -2.39 -8.34 3.36
N VAL A 104 -1.73 -9.45 3.65
CA VAL A 104 -0.33 -9.46 4.09
C VAL A 104 0.57 -8.93 2.97
N MET A 105 0.43 -9.47 1.75
CA MET A 105 1.20 -9.01 0.59
C MET A 105 0.75 -7.60 0.16
N ASP A 106 -0.55 -7.29 0.23
CA ASP A 106 -1.05 -5.94 -0.07
C ASP A 106 -0.42 -4.88 0.87
N SER A 107 -0.27 -5.20 2.16
CA SER A 107 0.34 -4.29 3.15
C SER A 107 1.84 -4.11 2.92
N ALA A 108 2.56 -5.18 2.59
CA ALA A 108 3.97 -5.07 2.19
C ALA A 108 4.15 -4.22 0.92
N ALA A 109 3.23 -4.37 -0.05
CA ALA A 109 3.25 -3.62 -1.31
C ALA A 109 3.00 -2.12 -1.11
N LEU A 110 1.99 -1.76 -0.31
CA LEU A 110 1.70 -0.39 0.12
C LEU A 110 2.96 0.31 0.65
N ARG A 111 3.74 -0.39 1.48
CA ARG A 111 4.91 0.16 2.17
C ARG A 111 6.20 0.09 1.37
N GLY A 112 6.23 -0.65 0.26
CA GLY A 112 7.42 -0.80 -0.58
C GLY A 112 8.38 -1.89 -0.11
N HIS A 113 7.92 -2.84 0.71
CA HIS A 113 8.78 -3.89 1.28
C HIS A 113 8.98 -5.05 0.31
N LEU A 114 9.70 -4.79 -0.79
CA LEU A 114 9.91 -5.75 -1.88
C LEU A 114 10.50 -7.10 -1.41
N GLN A 115 11.37 -7.11 -0.41
CA GLN A 115 11.95 -8.35 0.11
C GLN A 115 10.91 -9.25 0.80
N VAL A 116 9.96 -8.66 1.52
CA VAL A 116 8.85 -9.39 2.11
C VAL A 116 7.94 -9.93 1.01
N ILE A 117 7.63 -9.13 -0.02
CA ILE A 117 6.80 -9.56 -1.15
C ILE A 117 7.41 -10.76 -1.89
N LYS A 118 8.71 -10.68 -2.22
CA LYS A 118 9.43 -11.78 -2.87
C LYS A 118 9.42 -13.04 -2.01
N TRP A 119 9.62 -12.89 -0.71
CA TRP A 119 9.59 -14.02 0.21
C TRP A 119 8.18 -14.63 0.27
N LEU A 120 7.14 -13.83 0.48
CA LEU A 120 5.76 -14.30 0.49
C LEU A 120 5.44 -15.03 -0.82
N HIS A 121 5.77 -14.45 -1.97
CA HIS A 121 5.52 -15.09 -3.26
C HIS A 121 6.16 -16.48 -3.45
N ASN A 122 7.36 -16.70 -2.89
CA ASN A 122 8.08 -17.94 -3.07
C ASN A 122 7.68 -19.05 -2.08
N TYR A 123 7.08 -18.68 -0.94
CA TYR A 123 6.81 -19.60 0.17
C TYR A 123 5.33 -19.66 0.57
N ARG A 124 4.46 -18.90 -0.09
CA ARG A 124 3.03 -18.77 0.20
C ARG A 124 2.22 -18.70 -1.10
N ASP A 125 1.05 -19.32 -1.10
CA ASP A 125 0.19 -19.45 -2.29
C ASP A 125 -1.00 -18.48 -2.29
N GLU A 126 -1.29 -17.83 -1.16
CA GLU A 126 -2.46 -16.97 -0.98
C GLU A 126 -2.45 -15.77 -1.93
N GLY A 127 -1.26 -15.24 -2.24
CA GLY A 127 -1.09 -14.17 -3.23
C GLY A 127 -1.46 -12.78 -2.72
N CYS A 128 -1.91 -11.92 -3.64
CA CYS A 128 -2.34 -10.55 -3.35
C CYS A 128 -3.64 -10.22 -4.07
N THR A 129 -4.12 -8.98 -3.89
CA THR A 129 -5.23 -8.44 -4.68
C THR A 129 -4.73 -7.31 -5.59
N THR A 130 -5.61 -6.76 -6.43
CA THR A 130 -5.30 -5.53 -7.18
C THR A 130 -4.88 -4.37 -6.26
N ALA A 131 -5.30 -4.41 -4.99
CA ALA A 131 -4.92 -3.42 -4.00
C ALA A 131 -3.40 -3.36 -3.77
N ALA A 132 -2.65 -4.45 -3.98
CA ALA A 132 -1.19 -4.42 -3.87
C ALA A 132 -0.56 -3.45 -4.87
N MET A 133 -0.89 -3.58 -6.15
CA MET A 133 -0.34 -2.72 -7.20
C MET A 133 -0.93 -1.30 -7.13
N ASP A 134 -2.23 -1.17 -6.85
CA ASP A 134 -2.88 0.13 -6.69
C ASP A 134 -2.25 0.93 -5.54
N SER A 135 -2.02 0.28 -4.39
CA SER A 135 -1.39 0.88 -3.22
C SER A 135 0.09 1.19 -3.45
N ALA A 136 0.84 0.26 -4.05
CA ALA A 136 2.23 0.50 -4.39
C ALA A 136 2.36 1.72 -5.32
N ALA A 137 1.46 1.87 -6.29
CA ALA A 137 1.43 3.01 -7.19
C ALA A 137 1.08 4.32 -6.48
N ALA A 138 0.08 4.29 -5.60
CA ALA A 138 -0.35 5.44 -4.80
C ALA A 138 0.77 6.03 -3.92
N TYR A 139 1.74 5.22 -3.49
CA TYR A 139 2.89 5.64 -2.68
C TYR A 139 4.20 5.70 -3.48
N GLY A 140 4.13 5.60 -4.81
CA GLY A 140 5.29 5.77 -5.68
C GLY A 140 6.33 4.65 -5.60
N ARG A 141 5.92 3.45 -5.15
CA ARG A 141 6.76 2.25 -5.02
C ARG A 141 6.95 1.56 -6.38
N LEU A 142 7.63 2.25 -7.30
CA LEU A 142 7.77 1.80 -8.68
C LEU A 142 8.45 0.42 -8.81
N ASP A 143 9.42 0.14 -7.95
CA ASP A 143 10.10 -1.15 -7.85
C ASP A 143 9.13 -2.30 -7.53
N VAL A 144 8.21 -2.07 -6.59
CA VAL A 144 7.15 -3.03 -6.26
C VAL A 144 6.15 -3.16 -7.40
N VAL A 145 5.72 -2.06 -8.03
CA VAL A 145 4.80 -2.08 -9.18
C VAL A 145 5.37 -2.91 -10.33
N GLN A 146 6.64 -2.69 -10.68
CA GLN A 146 7.34 -3.44 -11.73
C GLN A 146 7.44 -4.92 -11.39
N TRP A 147 7.78 -5.23 -10.13
CA TRP A 147 7.90 -6.61 -9.69
C TRP A 147 6.55 -7.34 -9.71
N LEU A 148 5.49 -6.72 -9.17
CA LEU A 148 4.13 -7.27 -9.18
C LEU A 148 3.65 -7.48 -10.61
N HIS A 149 3.87 -6.52 -11.52
CA HIS A 149 3.48 -6.68 -12.92
C HIS A 149 4.16 -7.86 -13.62
N THR A 150 5.42 -8.13 -13.28
CA THR A 150 6.20 -9.18 -13.94
C THR A 150 5.90 -10.57 -13.37
N ASN A 151 5.58 -10.67 -12.07
CA ASN A 151 5.51 -11.95 -11.35
C ASN A 151 4.09 -12.34 -10.91
N ARG A 152 3.10 -11.44 -11.05
CA ARG A 152 1.71 -11.64 -10.61
C ARG A 152 0.73 -11.30 -11.72
N LEU A 153 -0.48 -11.89 -11.63
CA LEU A 153 -1.50 -11.81 -12.69
C LEU A 153 -2.70 -10.94 -12.29
N GLU A 154 -2.81 -10.57 -11.02
CA GLU A 154 -3.92 -9.79 -10.46
C GLU A 154 -4.02 -8.41 -11.10
N GLY A 155 -2.88 -7.81 -11.48
CA GLY A 155 -2.83 -6.52 -12.14
C GLY A 155 -3.16 -5.34 -11.22
N CYS A 156 -3.71 -4.29 -11.81
CA CYS A 156 -4.14 -3.07 -11.12
C CYS A 156 -5.51 -2.62 -11.63
N THR A 157 -6.04 -1.58 -11.00
CA THR A 157 -7.22 -0.87 -11.47
C THR A 157 -6.84 0.55 -11.92
N THR A 158 -7.81 1.34 -12.39
CA THR A 158 -7.57 2.77 -12.66
C THR A 158 -7.11 3.54 -11.42
N ALA A 159 -7.38 3.01 -10.21
CA ALA A 159 -6.94 3.61 -8.96
C ALA A 159 -5.41 3.70 -8.84
N ALA A 160 -4.65 2.79 -9.47
CA ALA A 160 -3.19 2.85 -9.48
C ALA A 160 -2.69 4.17 -10.10
N MET A 161 -3.17 4.50 -11.31
CA MET A 161 -2.74 5.70 -12.02
C MET A 161 -3.36 6.96 -11.43
N ASP A 162 -4.63 6.90 -11.02
CA ASP A 162 -5.32 8.03 -10.37
C ASP A 162 -4.62 8.43 -9.06
N SER A 163 -4.27 7.45 -8.23
CA SER A 163 -3.62 7.70 -6.94
C SER A 163 -2.14 8.07 -7.12
N ALA A 164 -1.44 7.47 -8.08
CA ALA A 164 -0.07 7.88 -8.41
C ALA A 164 -0.01 9.33 -8.91
N ALA A 165 -1.00 9.76 -9.70
CA ALA A 165 -1.14 11.14 -10.14
C ALA A 165 -1.45 12.09 -8.98
N ALA A 166 -2.36 11.68 -8.07
CA ALA A 166 -2.68 12.42 -6.87
C ALA A 166 -1.47 12.55 -5.91
N GLY A 167 -0.60 11.54 -5.84
CA GLY A 167 0.60 11.52 -5.00
C GLY A 167 1.84 12.16 -5.63
N GLY A 168 1.76 12.66 -6.87
CA GLY A 168 2.90 13.29 -7.52
C GLY A 168 3.96 12.32 -8.03
N HIS A 169 3.59 11.05 -8.25
CA HIS A 169 4.51 9.99 -8.65
C HIS A 169 4.62 9.86 -10.18
N LEU A 170 5.21 10.87 -10.83
CA LEU A 170 5.31 10.95 -12.30
C LEU A 170 5.93 9.69 -12.92
N ASN A 171 7.02 9.16 -12.37
CA ASN A 171 7.69 7.96 -12.90
C ASN A 171 6.75 6.75 -12.89
N THR A 172 5.94 6.60 -11.85
CA THR A 172 4.94 5.54 -11.75
C THR A 172 3.82 5.73 -12.77
N VAL A 173 3.30 6.96 -12.94
CA VAL A 173 2.28 7.27 -13.96
C VAL A 173 2.78 6.97 -15.37
N GLN A 174 4.00 7.38 -15.68
CA GLN A 174 4.66 7.09 -16.96
C GLN A 174 4.78 5.59 -17.20
N TRP A 175 5.29 4.87 -16.21
CA TRP A 175 5.50 3.44 -16.31
C TRP A 175 4.17 2.69 -16.47
N LEU A 176 3.16 3.02 -15.66
CA LEU A 176 1.83 2.41 -15.74
C LEU A 176 1.21 2.66 -17.13
N THR A 177 1.34 3.85 -17.69
CA THR A 177 0.76 4.15 -19.01
C THR A 177 1.42 3.38 -20.15
N LEU A 178 2.72 3.08 -20.02
CA LEU A 178 3.45 2.34 -21.05
C LEU A 178 3.26 0.82 -20.95
N ASN A 179 2.97 0.29 -19.77
CA ASN A 179 2.96 -1.15 -19.50
C ASN A 179 1.57 -1.72 -19.15
N ARG A 180 0.57 -0.86 -18.89
CA ARG A 180 -0.79 -1.23 -18.49
C ARG A 180 -1.82 -0.55 -19.38
N SER A 181 -3.00 -1.16 -19.51
CA SER A 181 -4.08 -0.71 -20.41
C SER A 181 -5.28 -0.12 -19.69
N GLU A 182 -5.31 -0.21 -18.35
CA GLU A 182 -6.39 0.28 -17.49
C GLU A 182 -6.54 1.80 -17.57
N GLY A 183 -5.41 2.52 -17.70
CA GLY A 183 -5.38 3.97 -17.81
C GLY A 183 -5.75 4.70 -16.52
N CYS A 184 -6.20 5.96 -16.66
CA CYS A 184 -6.65 6.82 -15.57
C CYS A 184 -8.04 7.40 -15.84
N THR A 185 -8.69 7.89 -14.80
CA THR A 185 -9.95 8.62 -14.89
C THR A 185 -9.71 10.15 -14.80
N SER A 186 -10.77 10.95 -14.82
CA SER A 186 -10.68 12.41 -14.60
C SER A 186 -10.14 12.77 -13.20
N VAL A 187 -10.20 11.82 -12.26
CA VAL A 187 -9.67 11.91 -10.89
C VAL A 187 -8.17 12.18 -10.91
N ALA A 188 -7.39 11.51 -11.76
CA ALA A 188 -5.95 11.73 -11.89
C ALA A 188 -5.61 13.20 -12.14
N SER A 189 -6.25 13.81 -13.13
CA SER A 189 -6.01 15.21 -13.48
C SER A 189 -6.54 16.16 -12.40
N HIS A 190 -7.71 15.88 -11.83
CA HIS A 190 -8.29 16.72 -10.79
C HIS A 190 -7.39 16.80 -9.55
N PHE A 191 -6.94 15.67 -9.02
CA PHE A 191 -6.10 15.64 -7.81
C PHE A 191 -4.66 16.03 -8.08
N ALA A 192 -4.09 15.73 -9.26
CA ALA A 192 -2.79 16.26 -9.65
C ALA A 192 -2.81 17.80 -9.66
N LEU A 193 -3.90 18.42 -10.11
CA LEU A 193 -4.07 19.88 -10.06
C LEU A 193 -4.17 20.40 -8.61
N LEU A 194 -5.05 19.80 -7.80
CA LEU A 194 -5.28 20.25 -6.43
C LEU A 194 -4.02 20.14 -5.56
N ASN A 195 -3.20 19.12 -5.78
CA ASN A 195 -1.96 18.89 -5.04
C ASN A 195 -0.73 19.57 -5.67
N GLY A 196 -0.91 20.30 -6.79
CA GLY A 196 0.16 21.08 -7.42
C GLY A 196 1.14 20.28 -8.27
N HIS A 197 0.79 19.05 -8.67
CA HIS A 197 1.61 18.16 -9.52
C HIS A 197 1.48 18.52 -11.01
N MET A 198 2.01 19.70 -11.36
CA MET A 198 1.92 20.29 -12.70
C MET A 198 2.68 19.51 -13.78
N ASP A 199 3.72 18.78 -13.39
CA ASP A 199 4.50 17.89 -14.24
C ASP A 199 3.66 16.70 -14.75
N ILE A 200 2.86 16.09 -13.88
CA ILE A 200 1.93 15.02 -14.24
C ILE A 200 0.83 15.53 -15.16
N LEU A 201 0.27 16.71 -14.86
CA LEU A 201 -0.75 17.33 -15.73
C LEU A 201 -0.22 17.63 -17.12
N ARG A 202 0.98 18.22 -17.21
CA ARG A 202 1.63 18.48 -18.49
C ARG A 202 1.80 17.17 -19.26
N TRP A 203 2.30 16.14 -18.58
CA TRP A 203 2.51 14.84 -19.18
C TRP A 203 1.21 14.18 -19.67
N LEU A 204 0.15 14.16 -18.85
CA LEU A 204 -1.17 13.61 -19.23
C LEU A 204 -1.78 14.35 -20.43
N ASN A 205 -1.61 15.68 -20.49
CA ASN A 205 -2.07 16.49 -21.61
C ASN A 205 -1.27 16.19 -22.89
N GLU A 206 0.06 16.08 -22.80
CA GLU A 206 0.93 15.73 -23.92
C GLU A 206 0.61 14.34 -24.50
N GLN A 207 0.31 13.35 -23.65
CA GLN A 207 -0.13 12.03 -24.13
C GLN A 207 -1.51 12.09 -24.79
N SER A 208 -2.44 12.87 -24.25
CA SER A 208 -3.78 13.04 -24.84
C SER A 208 -3.72 13.70 -26.23
N VAL A 209 -2.77 14.61 -26.45
CA VAL A 209 -2.49 15.18 -27.77
C VAL A 209 -2.01 14.10 -28.74
N ARG A 210 -1.10 13.20 -28.30
CA ARG A 210 -0.60 12.10 -29.14
C ARG A 210 -1.66 11.03 -29.46
N VAL A 211 -2.56 10.71 -28.54
CA VAL A 211 -3.62 9.69 -28.76
C VAL A 211 -4.69 10.19 -29.75
N GLN A 212 -4.95 11.50 -29.84
CA GLN A 212 -5.86 12.06 -30.83
C GLN A 212 -5.25 12.11 -32.24
N ASP A 213 -3.94 12.29 -32.35
CA ASP A 213 -3.23 12.32 -33.63
C ASP A 213 -3.00 10.90 -34.20
N ALA A 214 -2.84 9.87 -33.34
CA ALA A 214 -2.76 8.47 -33.79
C ALA A 214 -4.10 7.92 -34.30
N LYS A 215 -5.24 8.41 -33.77
CA LYS A 215 -6.58 8.02 -34.24
C LYS A 215 -7.00 8.68 -35.55
N LYS A 216 -6.20 9.61 -36.10
CA LYS A 216 -6.38 10.17 -37.46
C LYS A 216 -5.80 9.31 -38.58
N ALA A 217 -5.07 8.23 -38.27
CA ALA A 217 -4.49 7.34 -39.27
C ALA A 217 -5.42 6.17 -39.71
N MET A 218 -6.60 6.01 -39.11
CA MET A 218 -7.60 5.01 -39.51
C MET A 218 -8.95 5.70 -39.67
N GLY A 219 -9.39 5.83 -40.92
CA GLY A 219 -10.53 6.65 -41.32
C GLY A 219 -11.90 6.18 -40.80
N GLY A 220 -12.77 7.15 -40.49
CA GLY A 220 -14.21 6.94 -40.28
C GLY A 220 -14.81 7.88 -39.22
N PRO A 221 -15.93 8.60 -39.47
CA PRO A 221 -16.27 9.80 -38.71
C PRO A 221 -17.32 9.56 -37.63
N THR A 222 -17.11 10.12 -36.43
CA THR A 222 -18.24 10.49 -35.56
C THR A 222 -17.94 11.72 -34.72
N SER A 223 -18.50 12.82 -35.24
CA SER A 223 -18.91 14.06 -34.58
C SER A 223 -19.05 14.03 -33.06
N LEU A 224 -18.19 14.80 -32.38
CA LEU A 224 -18.57 15.69 -31.27
C LEU A 224 -17.83 17.02 -31.45
N ARG A 225 -18.40 17.87 -32.31
CA ARG A 225 -17.86 19.20 -32.63
C ARG A 225 -18.49 20.23 -31.71
N TRP A 226 -17.70 20.80 -30.79
CA TRP A 226 -18.07 22.01 -30.05
C TRP A 226 -18.57 23.10 -31.01
N SER A 227 -19.70 23.73 -30.65
CA SER A 227 -20.43 24.62 -31.54
C SER A 227 -19.62 25.90 -31.84
N ARG A 228 -19.82 26.53 -33.01
CA ARG A 228 -19.17 27.81 -33.37
C ARG A 228 -19.47 28.95 -32.37
N ARG A 229 -20.46 28.78 -31.50
CA ARG A 229 -20.91 29.77 -30.51
C ARG A 229 -20.00 29.81 -29.27
N GLU A 230 -19.43 28.67 -28.87
CA GLU A 230 -18.59 28.55 -27.67
C GLU A 230 -17.13 28.99 -27.92
N ARG A 231 -16.67 28.93 -29.18
CA ARG A 231 -15.36 29.46 -29.59
C ARG A 231 -15.23 30.98 -29.59
N ARG A 232 -16.34 31.72 -29.46
CA ARG A 232 -16.35 33.18 -29.59
C ARG A 232 -16.37 33.91 -28.24
N LEU A 233 -16.63 33.22 -27.14
CA LEU A 233 -16.73 33.82 -25.79
C LEU A 233 -15.40 33.81 -24.99
N SER A 234 -14.35 33.17 -25.52
CA SER A 234 -13.01 33.17 -24.93
C SER A 234 -12.02 34.12 -25.61
N ALA A 235 -12.42 34.83 -26.67
CA ALA A 235 -11.52 35.66 -27.49
C ALA A 235 -11.78 37.18 -27.43
N THR A 236 -12.76 37.65 -26.67
CA THR A 236 -12.98 39.09 -26.48
C THR A 236 -13.20 39.38 -24.99
N GLY A 237 -12.12 39.72 -24.28
CA GLY A 237 -12.25 40.46 -23.03
C GLY A 237 -12.74 41.86 -23.38
N LEU A 238 -14.03 42.13 -23.15
CA LEU A 238 -14.67 43.44 -23.15
C LEU A 238 -16.05 43.32 -22.48
N ASP A 239 -16.41 44.36 -21.73
CA ASP A 239 -17.44 44.46 -20.71
C ASP A 239 -18.85 43.95 -21.03
N ALA A 240 -19.53 43.49 -19.98
CA ALA A 240 -20.97 43.26 -19.96
C ALA A 240 -21.75 44.58 -20.01
N PRO A 241 -22.84 44.64 -20.80
CA PRO A 241 -23.93 45.55 -20.49
C PRO A 241 -25.27 44.83 -20.28
N ARG A 242 -25.85 45.23 -19.16
CA ARG A 242 -27.25 45.21 -18.72
C ARG A 242 -28.26 45.20 -19.88
N HIS A 243 -29.16 44.21 -19.89
CA HIS A 243 -30.57 44.42 -20.20
C HIS A 243 -31.44 43.33 -19.56
N ARG A 244 -32.41 43.76 -18.74
CA ARG A 244 -33.44 42.92 -18.11
C ARG A 244 -34.38 42.32 -19.17
N PRO A 245 -34.89 41.09 -18.98
CA PRO A 245 -35.93 40.56 -19.85
C PRO A 245 -37.26 41.30 -19.64
N ARG A 246 -37.94 41.54 -20.77
CA ARG A 246 -39.26 42.17 -20.90
C ARG A 246 -40.32 41.42 -20.09
N ARG A 247 -41.17 42.19 -19.40
CA ARG A 247 -42.38 41.72 -18.70
C ARG A 247 -43.34 41.04 -19.68
N LEU A 248 -43.89 39.91 -19.26
CA LEU A 248 -45.09 39.31 -19.82
C LEU A 248 -46.27 40.23 -19.56
N SER A 249 -47.01 40.53 -20.63
CA SER A 249 -48.25 41.30 -20.64
C SER A 249 -49.41 40.46 -20.12
N THR A 250 -49.88 40.77 -18.91
CA THR A 250 -51.24 40.45 -18.45
C THR A 250 -52.06 41.73 -18.51
N GLY A 251 -52.92 41.82 -19.51
CA GLY A 251 -53.99 42.80 -19.56
C GLY A 251 -55.12 42.38 -18.64
N LEU A 252 -55.54 43.28 -17.76
CA LEU A 252 -56.86 43.28 -17.15
C LEU A 252 -57.30 44.73 -16.98
N LEU A 253 -58.53 44.95 -17.41
CA LEU A 253 -59.16 46.21 -17.72
C LEU A 253 -59.53 46.96 -16.44
N TYR A 254 -59.30 48.28 -16.44
CA TYR A 254 -59.96 49.22 -15.56
C TYR A 254 -61.40 49.44 -16.03
N ARG A 255 -62.36 49.34 -15.11
CA ARG A 255 -63.58 50.16 -15.10
C ARG A 255 -63.96 50.47 -13.65
N ASN A 256 -64.16 51.78 -13.45
CA ASN A 256 -64.71 52.55 -12.33
C ASN A 256 -65.30 51.80 -11.13
#